data_AF-A0A7X9J6F6-F1
#
_entry.id   AF-A0A7X9J6F6-F1
#
_cell.length_a   1.000
_cell.length_b   1.000
_cell.length_c   1.000
_cell.angle_alpha   90.00
_cell.angle_beta   90.00
_cell.angle_gamma   90.00
#
_symmetry.space_group_name_H-M   'P 1'
#
loop_
_entity.id
_entity.type
_entity.pdbx_description
1 polymer ?
#
loop_
_entity_poly.entity_id
_entity_poly.type
_entity_poly.pdbx_seq_one_letter_code
_entity_poly.pdbx_strand_id
1 'polypeptide(L)'
;MKKIVRMTFLLLSILLLSACSVLGKGGDSPAETVALPAVETAAAMPATATLANPVTGAGQAAPIPTQTPVVIQHQQVPGNPTYTRDQKVTDCSTGERIALGATTVVGSGCDDWSQDKLERPVDALNGNYFPVVDIVRASMGTNQAWMFARVELYKDAAGNLPENLSVGVELDTDLDSRGDILILVKGLRSTEWTTEGVQVWQDENGDVGGQKPHRP
;
A
#
# COMPACT_ATOMS: atom_id res chain seq x y z
N MET A 1 -32.77 -17.26 54.39
CA MET A 1 -33.43 -18.05 53.33
C MET A 1 -34.11 -17.20 52.26
N LYS A 2 -35.04 -16.28 52.56
CA LYS A 2 -35.76 -15.48 51.53
C LYS A 2 -34.89 -14.63 50.58
N LYS A 3 -33.73 -14.12 51.04
CA LYS A 3 -32.80 -13.34 50.20
C LYS A 3 -32.00 -14.20 49.21
N ILE A 4 -31.63 -15.41 49.63
CA ILE A 4 -30.87 -16.36 48.78
C ILE A 4 -31.79 -16.86 47.65
N VAL A 5 -33.04 -17.24 47.96
CA VAL A 5 -34.02 -17.68 46.95
C VAL A 5 -34.30 -16.60 45.90
N ARG A 6 -34.38 -15.31 46.31
CA ARG A 6 -34.55 -14.20 45.36
C ARG A 6 -33.34 -13.97 44.46
N MET A 7 -32.13 -14.14 44.99
CA MET A 7 -30.90 -13.97 44.22
C MET A 7 -30.69 -15.12 43.22
N THR A 8 -31.01 -16.36 43.61
CA THR A 8 -30.97 -17.51 42.71
C THR A 8 -32.00 -17.38 41.59
N PHE A 9 -33.21 -16.87 41.86
CA PHE A 9 -34.23 -16.67 40.84
C PHE A 9 -33.82 -15.58 39.82
N LEU A 10 -33.15 -14.50 40.28
CA LEU A 10 -32.65 -13.43 39.41
C LEU A 10 -31.51 -13.89 38.48
N LEU A 11 -30.59 -14.70 39.01
CA LEU A 11 -29.49 -15.26 38.22
C LEU A 11 -29.99 -16.26 37.16
N LEU A 12 -31.00 -17.05 37.50
CA LEU A 12 -31.60 -18.00 36.55
C LEU A 12 -32.36 -17.31 35.41
N SER A 13 -33.05 -16.20 35.68
CA SER A 13 -33.73 -15.43 34.63
C SER A 13 -32.78 -14.69 33.70
N ILE A 14 -31.61 -14.24 34.19
CA ILE A 14 -30.56 -13.65 33.33
C ILE A 14 -29.95 -14.72 32.40
N LEU A 15 -29.75 -15.95 32.88
CA LEU A 15 -29.22 -17.05 32.07
C LEU A 15 -30.20 -17.54 30.98
N LEU A 16 -31.51 -17.44 31.21
CA LEU A 16 -32.53 -17.83 30.24
C LEU A 16 -32.73 -16.82 29.11
N LEU A 17 -32.32 -15.56 29.31
CA LEU A 17 -32.44 -14.49 28.31
C LEU A 17 -31.27 -14.44 27.32
N SER A 18 -30.15 -15.14 27.57
CA SER A 18 -28.97 -15.16 26.69
C SER A 18 -28.93 -16.31 25.68
N ALA A 19 -29.93 -17.20 25.66
CA ALA A 19 -29.93 -18.41 24.81
C ALA A 19 -30.65 -18.25 23.45
N CYS A 20 -31.15 -17.06 23.09
CA CYS A 20 -31.96 -16.86 21.89
C CYS A 20 -31.30 -15.97 20.82
N SER A 21 -30.09 -16.32 20.38
CA SER A 21 -29.53 -15.73 19.16
C SER A 21 -28.53 -16.64 18.44
N VAL A 22 -28.96 -17.84 18.05
CA VAL A 22 -28.38 -18.62 16.94
C VAL A 22 -29.49 -19.39 16.23
N LEU A 23 -30.02 -18.86 15.13
CA LEU A 23 -30.64 -19.62 14.02
C LEU A 23 -30.99 -18.66 12.86
N GLY A 24 -29.95 -18.05 12.29
CA GLY A 24 -30.01 -17.27 11.06
C GLY A 24 -29.72 -18.16 9.85
N LYS A 25 -30.76 -18.88 9.43
CA LYS A 25 -31.08 -19.43 8.10
C LYS A 25 -30.02 -19.22 7.00
N GLY A 26 -29.42 -20.33 6.55
CA GLY A 26 -28.67 -20.40 5.30
C GLY A 26 -29.56 -20.07 4.11
N GLY A 27 -29.11 -19.12 3.29
CA GLY A 27 -29.65 -18.82 1.98
C GLY A 27 -28.61 -19.20 0.93
N ASP A 28 -28.98 -20.16 0.09
CA ASP A 28 -28.32 -20.44 -1.18
C ASP A 28 -28.20 -19.14 -1.99
N SER A 29 -26.98 -18.82 -2.43
CA SER A 29 -26.77 -17.87 -3.52
C SER A 29 -26.16 -18.65 -4.69
N PRO A 30 -26.76 -18.58 -5.89
CA PRO A 30 -26.28 -19.33 -7.04
C PRO A 30 -24.90 -18.79 -7.47
N ALA A 31 -24.04 -19.72 -7.88
CA ALA A 31 -22.74 -19.43 -8.46
C ALA A 31 -22.92 -18.59 -9.73
N GLU A 32 -22.56 -17.31 -9.64
CA GLU A 32 -22.48 -16.42 -10.79
C GLU A 32 -21.22 -16.80 -11.57
N THR A 33 -21.43 -17.39 -12.74
CA THR A 33 -20.36 -17.79 -13.65
C THR A 33 -19.92 -16.55 -14.40
N VAL A 34 -18.88 -15.86 -13.91
CA VAL A 34 -18.27 -14.74 -14.64
C VAL A 34 -17.51 -15.32 -15.83
N ALA A 35 -18.10 -15.19 -17.02
CA ALA A 35 -17.42 -15.44 -18.28
C ALA A 35 -16.30 -14.39 -18.47
N LEU A 36 -15.06 -14.85 -18.57
CA LEU A 36 -13.93 -14.03 -18.98
C LEU A 36 -14.20 -13.46 -20.38
N PRO A 37 -14.12 -12.14 -20.61
CA PRO A 37 -14.13 -11.61 -21.97
C PRO A 37 -12.88 -12.09 -22.71
N ALA A 38 -13.09 -12.60 -23.92
CA ALA A 38 -12.04 -13.00 -24.83
C ALA A 38 -11.10 -11.82 -25.10
N VAL A 39 -9.79 -12.02 -24.88
CA VAL A 39 -8.78 -11.06 -25.29
C VAL A 39 -8.81 -10.96 -26.81
N GLU A 40 -9.19 -9.79 -27.27
CA GLU A 40 -9.30 -9.41 -28.66
C GLU A 40 -7.92 -9.51 -29.34
N THR A 41 -7.94 -10.10 -30.53
CA THR A 41 -6.78 -10.38 -31.36
C THR A 41 -6.04 -9.09 -31.70
N ALA A 42 -4.73 -9.06 -31.45
CA ALA A 42 -3.84 -7.97 -31.85
C ALA A 42 -3.96 -7.70 -33.37
N ALA A 43 -4.48 -6.52 -33.71
CA ALA A 43 -4.53 -6.03 -35.07
C ALA A 43 -3.11 -5.84 -35.62
N ALA A 44 -2.89 -6.37 -36.82
CA ALA A 44 -1.63 -6.28 -37.55
C ALA A 44 -1.26 -4.82 -37.89
N MET A 45 -0.01 -4.44 -37.64
CA MET A 45 0.57 -3.20 -38.14
C MET A 45 0.64 -3.22 -39.67
N PRO A 46 0.28 -2.14 -40.39
CA PRO A 46 0.52 -2.04 -41.82
C PRO A 46 1.96 -1.59 -42.14
N ALA A 47 2.52 -2.32 -43.09
CA ALA A 47 3.61 -2.07 -44.05
C ALA A 47 4.52 -0.83 -43.91
N THR A 48 5.82 -1.10 -43.97
CA THR A 48 6.90 -0.14 -44.27
C THR A 48 7.10 0.02 -45.78
N ALA A 49 7.53 1.24 -46.16
CA ALA A 49 8.22 1.65 -47.39
C ALA A 49 7.31 2.09 -48.57
N THR A 50 7.57 3.15 -49.35
CA THR A 50 8.76 3.98 -49.55
C THR A 50 8.28 5.28 -50.24
N LEU A 51 8.79 6.46 -49.87
CA LEU A 51 8.78 7.64 -50.74
C LEU A 51 10.21 8.15 -50.91
N ALA A 52 10.74 8.00 -52.11
CA ALA A 52 11.99 8.59 -52.58
C ALA A 52 11.66 9.84 -53.40
N ASN A 53 12.04 11.02 -52.92
CA ASN A 53 13.17 11.82 -53.43
C ASN A 53 13.09 13.28 -52.91
N PRO A 54 14.24 13.98 -52.80
CA PRO A 54 14.38 15.18 -52.01
C PRO A 54 14.01 16.43 -52.82
N VAL A 55 13.25 17.34 -52.22
CA VAL A 55 13.26 18.74 -52.65
C VAL A 55 14.35 19.44 -51.86
N THR A 56 15.40 19.80 -52.59
CA THR A 56 16.52 20.62 -52.18
C THR A 56 16.00 22.01 -51.78
N GLY A 57 15.87 22.22 -50.47
CA GLY A 57 15.69 23.52 -49.86
C GLY A 57 16.53 23.55 -48.59
N ALA A 58 17.80 23.93 -48.72
CA ALA A 58 18.66 24.19 -47.56
C ALA A 58 18.22 25.51 -46.90
N GLY A 59 17.09 25.48 -46.20
CA GLY A 59 16.80 26.44 -45.15
C GLY A 59 17.78 26.16 -44.01
N GLN A 60 18.59 27.15 -43.65
CA GLN A 60 19.36 27.09 -42.40
C GLN A 60 18.40 26.76 -41.27
N ALA A 61 18.55 25.57 -40.67
CA ALA A 61 17.86 25.24 -39.44
C ALA A 61 18.26 26.28 -38.40
N ALA A 62 17.29 27.08 -37.94
CA ALA A 62 17.49 27.98 -36.83
C ALA A 62 18.03 27.16 -35.63
N PRO A 63 19.01 27.66 -34.87
CA PRO A 63 19.49 26.96 -33.70
C PRO A 63 18.31 26.71 -32.76
N ILE A 64 18.07 25.43 -32.44
CA ILE A 64 17.10 25.07 -31.40
C ILE A 64 17.61 25.73 -30.11
N PRO A 65 16.82 26.57 -29.42
CA PRO A 65 17.27 27.19 -28.19
C PRO A 65 17.62 26.07 -27.19
N THR A 66 18.87 26.06 -26.75
CA THR A 66 19.31 25.22 -25.64
C THR A 66 18.52 25.64 -24.41
N GLN A 67 17.51 24.86 -24.04
CA GLN A 67 16.79 25.09 -22.80
C GLN A 67 17.76 24.87 -21.64
N THR A 68 18.08 25.95 -20.92
CA THR A 68 18.84 25.83 -19.69
C THR A 68 17.96 25.11 -18.68
N PRO A 69 18.46 24.07 -17.99
CA PRO A 69 17.66 23.37 -16.98
C PRO A 69 17.20 24.37 -15.91
N VAL A 70 15.90 24.41 -15.66
CA VAL A 70 15.34 25.23 -14.58
C VAL A 70 15.78 24.59 -13.27
N VAL A 71 16.65 25.28 -12.53
CA VAL A 71 17.07 24.84 -11.20
C VAL A 71 15.97 25.19 -10.21
N ILE A 72 15.28 24.18 -9.68
CA ILE A 72 14.27 24.37 -8.64
C ILE A 72 14.96 24.76 -7.34
N GLN A 73 14.67 25.97 -6.85
CA GLN A 73 15.14 26.45 -5.55
C GLN A 73 14.06 26.19 -4.50
N HIS A 74 14.34 25.27 -3.57
CA HIS A 74 13.42 24.97 -2.47
C HIS A 74 13.50 26.08 -1.42
N GLN A 75 12.38 26.76 -1.16
CA GLN A 75 12.31 27.83 -0.15
C GLN A 75 12.31 27.30 1.28
N GLN A 76 11.88 26.05 1.45
CA GLN A 76 11.85 25.33 2.72
C GLN A 76 12.37 23.92 2.50
N VAL A 77 13.14 23.44 3.48
CA VAL A 77 13.59 22.05 3.56
C VAL A 77 12.96 21.45 4.80
N PRO A 78 12.50 20.19 4.76
CA PRO A 78 11.97 19.56 5.95
C PRO A 78 13.02 19.56 7.08
N GLY A 79 12.55 19.85 8.29
CA GLY A 79 13.38 19.76 9.50
C GLY A 79 13.46 18.32 10.03
N ASN A 80 13.77 18.20 11.32
CA ASN A 80 13.71 16.91 12.00
C ASN A 80 12.23 16.45 12.14
N PRO A 81 11.92 15.20 11.79
CA PRO A 81 10.58 14.67 11.93
C PRO A 81 10.22 14.46 13.41
N THR A 82 8.96 14.72 13.75
CA THR A 82 8.38 14.35 15.05
C THR A 82 7.25 13.35 14.81
N TYR A 83 7.47 12.09 15.18
CA TYR A 83 6.49 11.02 15.06
C TYR A 83 5.72 10.87 16.37
N THR A 84 4.39 10.83 16.31
CA THR A 84 3.57 10.59 17.50
C THR A 84 3.35 9.09 17.70
N ARG A 85 3.17 8.66 18.95
CA ARG A 85 3.07 7.22 19.28
C ARG A 85 1.77 6.57 18.83
N ASP A 86 0.74 7.39 18.60
CA ASP A 86 -0.61 7.04 18.20
C ASP A 86 -0.83 7.02 16.69
N GLN A 87 0.02 7.69 15.90
CA GLN A 87 -0.03 7.70 14.44
C GLN A 87 0.90 6.63 13.85
N LYS A 88 0.63 5.36 14.19
CA LYS A 88 1.42 4.22 13.72
C LYS A 88 0.56 3.02 13.37
N VAL A 89 0.99 2.31 12.34
CA VAL A 89 0.45 0.99 11.97
C VAL A 89 1.60 0.00 12.09
N THR A 90 1.34 -1.12 12.76
CA THR A 90 2.30 -2.23 12.86
C THR A 90 1.82 -3.36 11.97
N ASP A 91 2.78 -4.02 11.33
CA ASP A 91 2.55 -5.23 10.55
C ASP A 91 3.07 -6.45 11.32
N CYS A 92 2.82 -7.64 10.78
CA CYS A 92 3.59 -8.81 11.14
C CYS A 92 5.09 -8.59 10.88
N SER A 93 5.92 -9.43 11.49
CA SER A 93 7.35 -9.47 11.17
C SER A 93 7.71 -10.90 10.81
N THR A 94 7.74 -11.20 9.52
CA THR A 94 8.20 -12.48 8.99
C THR A 94 9.64 -12.76 9.41
N GLY A 95 10.52 -11.75 9.37
CA GLY A 95 11.91 -11.87 9.81
C GLY A 95 12.06 -12.36 11.25
N GLU A 96 11.28 -11.79 12.18
CA GLU A 96 11.32 -12.21 13.58
C GLU A 96 10.81 -13.65 13.75
N ARG A 97 9.76 -14.03 13.01
CA ARG A 97 9.22 -15.39 13.03
C ARG A 97 10.23 -16.41 12.56
N ILE A 98 10.91 -16.14 11.44
CA ILE A 98 11.97 -17.01 10.91
C ILE A 98 13.12 -17.11 11.91
N ALA A 99 13.54 -15.99 12.50
CA ALA A 99 14.60 -15.98 13.51
C ALA A 99 14.27 -16.84 14.74
N LEU A 100 12.99 -16.96 15.08
CA LEU A 100 12.48 -17.83 16.16
C LEU A 100 12.23 -19.28 15.73
N GLY A 101 12.55 -19.65 14.47
CA GLY A 101 12.44 -21.01 13.96
C GLY A 101 11.04 -21.39 13.46
N ALA A 102 10.20 -20.42 13.09
CA ALA A 102 8.89 -20.71 12.51
C ALA A 102 9.03 -21.45 11.17
N THR A 103 8.23 -22.50 10.99
CA THR A 103 8.18 -23.29 9.75
C THR A 103 7.24 -22.70 8.69
N THR A 104 6.27 -21.88 9.12
CA THR A 104 5.39 -21.12 8.24
C THR A 104 5.90 -19.68 8.14
N VAL A 105 6.29 -19.29 6.93
CA VAL A 105 6.97 -18.01 6.67
C VAL A 105 6.01 -16.85 6.94
N VAL A 106 4.89 -16.79 6.23
CA VAL A 106 3.80 -15.84 6.51
C VAL A 106 2.88 -16.42 7.59
N GLY A 107 2.76 -15.73 8.73
CA GLY A 107 1.93 -16.18 9.83
C GLY A 107 0.42 -16.16 9.51
N SER A 108 -0.34 -17.07 10.11
CA SER A 108 -1.80 -17.02 10.03
C SER A 108 -2.31 -15.71 10.62
N GLY A 109 -3.13 -14.97 9.86
CA GLY A 109 -3.66 -13.67 10.25
C GLY A 109 -2.73 -12.49 10.00
N CYS A 110 -1.57 -12.70 9.37
CA CYS A 110 -0.72 -11.60 8.90
C CYS A 110 -1.26 -10.95 7.62
N ASP A 111 -1.89 -11.74 6.75
CA ASP A 111 -2.73 -11.21 5.69
C ASP A 111 -4.15 -10.94 6.26
N ASP A 112 -4.57 -9.68 6.25
CA ASP A 112 -5.94 -9.24 6.53
C ASP A 112 -6.45 -8.34 5.40
N TRP A 113 -7.08 -8.99 4.42
CA TRP A 113 -7.75 -8.33 3.29
C TRP A 113 -8.80 -7.30 3.70
N SER A 114 -9.42 -7.47 4.87
CA SER A 114 -10.44 -6.54 5.35
C SER A 114 -9.85 -5.27 5.95
N GLN A 115 -8.53 -5.24 6.16
CA GLN A 115 -7.76 -4.12 6.69
C GLN A 115 -6.70 -3.63 5.70
N ASP A 116 -6.71 -4.15 4.47
CA ASP A 116 -5.68 -3.96 3.45
C ASP A 116 -4.24 -4.19 3.98
N LYS A 117 -4.09 -5.22 4.83
CA LYS A 117 -2.80 -5.65 5.36
C LYS A 117 -2.36 -6.91 4.66
N LEU A 118 -1.23 -6.85 3.98
CA LEU A 118 -0.68 -7.97 3.22
C LEU A 118 0.79 -8.16 3.59
N GLU A 119 1.07 -9.22 4.34
CA GLU A 119 2.42 -9.59 4.75
C GLU A 119 3.07 -10.39 3.62
N ARG A 120 3.73 -9.67 2.70
CA ARG A 120 4.33 -10.25 1.49
C ARG A 120 5.85 -10.06 1.36
N PRO A 121 6.67 -10.26 2.40
CA PRO A 121 8.13 -10.25 2.25
C PRO A 121 8.68 -11.57 1.69
N VAL A 122 7.87 -12.28 0.90
CA VAL A 122 8.19 -13.59 0.33
C VAL A 122 7.72 -13.69 -1.12
N ASP A 123 8.45 -14.41 -1.96
CA ASP A 123 8.06 -14.64 -3.37
C ASP A 123 6.91 -15.65 -3.53
N ALA A 124 6.68 -16.49 -2.52
CA ALA A 124 5.56 -17.42 -2.42
C ALA A 124 5.27 -17.72 -0.94
N LEU A 125 4.11 -18.30 -0.63
CA LEU A 125 3.67 -18.57 0.75
C LEU A 125 4.71 -19.31 1.62
N ASN A 126 5.51 -20.18 1.01
CA ASN A 126 6.64 -20.89 1.63
C ASN A 126 7.94 -20.68 0.83
N GLY A 127 8.05 -19.52 0.20
CA GLY A 127 9.16 -19.19 -0.70
C GLY A 127 10.35 -18.57 0.03
N ASN A 128 11.17 -17.85 -0.75
CA ASN A 128 12.32 -17.13 -0.22
C ASN A 128 11.86 -15.88 0.52
N TYR A 129 12.48 -15.60 1.66
CA TYR A 129 12.23 -14.40 2.45
C TYR A 129 13.17 -13.27 2.03
N PHE A 130 12.62 -12.06 1.93
CA PHE A 130 13.31 -10.84 1.54
C PHE A 130 13.13 -9.76 2.62
N PRO A 131 14.14 -9.55 3.50
CA PRO A 131 14.07 -8.53 4.56
C PRO A 131 13.79 -7.12 4.02
N VAL A 132 14.24 -6.83 2.80
CA VAL A 132 14.16 -5.51 2.15
C VAL A 132 12.75 -5.08 1.79
N VAL A 133 11.77 -5.97 1.91
CA VAL A 133 10.33 -5.69 1.71
C VAL A 133 9.49 -6.12 2.92
N ASP A 134 10.12 -6.52 4.03
CA ASP A 134 9.44 -6.82 5.31
C ASP A 134 9.21 -5.49 6.05
N ILE A 135 8.04 -4.90 5.84
CA ILE A 135 7.61 -3.69 6.53
C ILE A 135 7.14 -4.10 7.92
N VAL A 136 7.82 -3.66 8.98
CA VAL A 136 7.40 -3.97 10.35
C VAL A 136 6.53 -2.86 10.95
N ARG A 137 6.63 -1.64 10.40
CA ARG A 137 5.87 -0.48 10.88
C ARG A 137 5.80 0.62 9.85
N ALA A 138 4.64 1.26 9.76
CA ALA A 138 4.47 2.58 9.17
C ALA A 138 4.12 3.60 10.26
N SER A 139 4.58 4.84 10.14
CA SER A 139 4.25 5.91 11.09
C SER A 139 4.13 7.26 10.40
N MET A 140 3.23 8.08 10.89
CA MET A 140 3.08 9.47 10.47
C MET A 140 3.48 10.43 11.58
N GLY A 141 3.85 11.64 11.17
CA GLY A 141 4.30 12.68 12.08
C GLY A 141 4.16 14.07 11.46
N THR A 142 4.30 15.09 12.29
CA THR A 142 4.31 16.48 11.83
C THR A 142 5.17 17.34 12.75
N ASN A 143 5.77 18.38 12.19
CA ASN A 143 6.37 19.47 12.95
C ASN A 143 5.61 20.80 12.72
N GLN A 144 4.33 20.71 12.37
CA GLN A 144 3.42 21.81 11.96
C GLN A 144 3.72 22.41 10.58
N ALA A 145 5.00 22.51 10.19
CA ALA A 145 5.38 22.98 8.86
C ALA A 145 5.33 21.88 7.80
N TRP A 146 5.60 20.63 8.20
CA TRP A 146 5.68 19.47 7.33
C TRP A 146 4.94 18.28 7.93
N MET A 147 4.44 17.41 7.05
CA MET A 147 4.03 16.06 7.37
C MET A 147 5.15 15.09 7.01
N PHE A 148 5.32 14.05 7.82
CA PHE A 148 6.33 13.03 7.65
C PHE A 148 5.67 11.67 7.62
N ALA A 149 6.11 10.82 6.71
CA ALA A 149 5.80 9.41 6.70
C ALA A 149 7.10 8.62 6.88
N ARG A 150 7.03 7.54 7.65
CA ARG A 150 8.15 6.62 7.89
C ARG A 150 7.68 5.20 7.65
N VAL A 151 8.41 4.48 6.81
CA VAL A 151 8.31 3.03 6.64
C VAL A 151 9.54 2.41 7.28
N GLU A 152 9.35 1.56 8.29
CA GLU A 152 10.40 0.79 8.93
C GLU A 152 10.40 -0.62 8.37
N LEU A 153 11.55 -1.03 7.83
CA LEU A 153 11.79 -2.40 7.36
C LEU A 153 12.39 -3.24 8.49
N TYR A 154 12.34 -4.58 8.36
CA TYR A 154 13.03 -5.48 9.27
C TYR A 154 14.52 -5.15 9.34
N LYS A 155 15.12 -5.28 10.53
CA LYS A 155 16.50 -4.83 10.82
C LYS A 155 17.56 -5.34 9.84
N ASP A 156 17.36 -6.54 9.29
CA ASP A 156 18.29 -7.18 8.36
C ASP A 156 18.23 -6.58 6.93
N ALA A 157 17.29 -5.67 6.66
CA ALA A 157 17.26 -4.85 5.44
C ALA A 157 18.32 -3.73 5.44
N ALA A 158 18.79 -3.31 6.62
CA ALA A 158 19.68 -2.17 6.76
C ALA A 158 21.00 -2.39 5.99
N GLY A 159 21.38 -1.39 5.17
CA GLY A 159 22.61 -1.43 4.38
C GLY A 159 22.55 -2.28 3.11
N ASN A 160 21.43 -2.97 2.84
CA ASN A 160 21.28 -3.89 1.70
C ASN A 160 20.06 -3.58 0.83
N LEU A 161 19.73 -2.29 0.63
CA LEU A 161 18.59 -1.89 -0.18
C LEU A 161 18.88 -2.06 -1.69
N PRO A 162 18.07 -2.80 -2.46
CA PRO A 162 18.22 -2.92 -3.90
C PRO A 162 18.03 -1.60 -4.62
N GLU A 163 18.75 -1.35 -5.71
CA GLU A 163 18.60 -0.11 -6.51
C GLU A 163 17.20 0.06 -7.10
N ASN A 164 16.53 -1.06 -7.40
CA ASN A 164 15.18 -1.10 -7.94
C ASN A 164 14.08 -1.17 -6.86
N LEU A 165 14.44 -1.09 -5.58
CA LEU A 165 13.45 -1.02 -4.51
C LEU A 165 12.61 0.25 -4.67
N SER A 166 11.29 0.06 -4.62
CA SER A 166 10.32 1.13 -4.57
C SER A 166 9.59 1.05 -3.24
N VAL A 167 9.47 2.18 -2.54
CA VAL A 167 8.68 2.29 -1.31
C VAL A 167 7.59 3.32 -1.54
N GLY A 168 6.36 2.96 -1.17
CA GLY A 168 5.18 3.79 -1.36
C GLY A 168 4.50 4.14 -0.05
N VAL A 169 3.89 5.31 0.00
CA VAL A 169 2.92 5.70 1.02
C VAL A 169 1.70 6.23 0.28
N GLU A 170 0.55 5.67 0.60
CA GLU A 170 -0.75 6.12 0.11
C GLU A 170 -1.43 6.97 1.20
N LEU A 171 -2.07 8.06 0.80
CA LEU A 171 -2.78 8.98 1.68
C LEU A 171 -4.24 9.05 1.26
N ASP A 172 -5.12 8.77 2.22
CA ASP A 172 -6.55 9.08 2.20
C ASP A 172 -6.75 10.44 2.88
N THR A 173 -7.24 11.43 2.12
CA THR A 173 -7.35 12.83 2.57
C THR A 173 -8.78 13.23 2.92
N ASP A 174 -9.78 12.43 2.55
CA ASP A 174 -11.19 12.69 2.84
C ASP A 174 -11.86 11.64 3.76
N LEU A 175 -11.10 10.62 4.14
CA LEU A 175 -11.44 9.54 5.08
C LEU A 175 -12.54 8.60 4.56
N ASP A 176 -12.63 8.43 3.24
CA ASP A 176 -13.56 7.48 2.61
C ASP A 176 -13.01 6.05 2.48
N SER A 177 -11.79 5.83 3.00
CA SER A 177 -11.00 4.60 2.95
C SER A 177 -10.29 4.33 1.62
N ARG A 178 -10.29 5.27 0.66
CA ARG A 178 -9.55 5.19 -0.60
C ARG A 178 -8.30 6.07 -0.58
N GLY A 179 -7.28 5.65 -1.31
CA GLY A 179 -6.11 6.49 -1.54
C GLY A 179 -6.38 7.59 -2.54
N ASP A 180 -6.19 8.84 -2.14
CA ASP A 180 -6.21 10.00 -3.02
C ASP A 180 -4.84 10.29 -3.63
N ILE A 181 -3.78 10.05 -2.86
CA ILE A 181 -2.41 10.41 -3.22
C ILE A 181 -1.48 9.23 -2.96
N LEU A 182 -0.76 8.80 -4.00
CA LEU A 182 0.31 7.83 -3.90
C LEU A 182 1.67 8.52 -4.06
N ILE A 183 2.48 8.47 -3.01
CA ILE A 183 3.87 8.93 -3.01
C ILE A 183 4.78 7.72 -3.15
N LEU A 184 5.52 7.63 -4.25
CA LEU A 184 6.50 6.57 -4.51
C LEU A 184 7.92 7.12 -4.48
N VAL A 185 8.82 6.40 -3.83
CA VAL A 185 10.26 6.70 -3.84
C VAL A 185 11.02 5.52 -4.41
N LYS A 186 11.88 5.80 -5.38
CA LYS A 186 12.76 4.83 -6.06
C LYS A 186 14.23 5.19 -5.84
N GLY A 187 15.10 4.19 -5.84
CA GLY A 187 16.54 4.42 -5.77
C GLY A 187 16.98 5.05 -4.44
N LEU A 188 16.50 4.50 -3.33
CA LEU A 188 16.80 4.95 -1.96
C LEU A 188 18.31 4.90 -1.68
N ARG A 189 19.00 6.04 -1.81
CA ARG A 189 20.46 6.16 -1.67
C ARG A 189 20.92 7.22 -0.67
N SER A 190 20.01 8.07 -0.20
CA SER A 190 20.31 9.22 0.66
C SER A 190 19.75 9.03 2.06
N THR A 191 20.51 9.48 3.06
CA THR A 191 20.00 9.70 4.43
C THR A 191 19.60 11.16 4.68
N GLU A 192 19.84 12.03 3.70
CA GLU A 192 19.45 13.44 3.69
C GLU A 192 18.17 13.65 2.89
N TRP A 193 17.44 14.73 3.19
CA TRP A 193 16.24 15.12 2.44
C TRP A 193 16.57 15.39 0.96
N THR A 194 15.83 14.73 0.07
CA THR A 194 15.96 14.88 -1.39
C THR A 194 14.61 14.63 -2.05
N THR A 195 14.44 15.17 -3.26
CA THR A 195 13.32 14.85 -4.16
C THR A 195 13.72 13.87 -5.27
N GLU A 196 14.98 13.43 -5.28
CA GLU A 196 15.47 12.44 -6.24
C GLU A 196 14.69 11.12 -6.10
N GLY A 197 14.21 10.60 -7.23
CA GLY A 197 13.46 9.35 -7.25
C GLY A 197 12.04 9.42 -6.69
N VAL A 198 11.57 10.61 -6.28
CA VAL A 198 10.21 10.82 -5.78
C VAL A 198 9.24 11.01 -6.94
N GLN A 199 8.11 10.30 -6.88
CA GLN A 199 6.96 10.45 -7.77
C GLN A 199 5.71 10.62 -6.92
N VAL A 200 4.83 11.54 -7.31
CA VAL A 200 3.54 11.77 -6.66
C VAL A 200 2.46 11.59 -7.70
N TRP A 201 1.50 10.73 -7.38
CA TRP A 201 0.33 10.43 -8.20
C TRP A 201 -0.91 10.82 -7.42
N GLN A 202 -1.90 11.37 -8.11
CA GLN A 202 -3.19 11.72 -7.54
C GLN A 202 -4.28 10.95 -8.28
N ASP A 203 -5.21 10.37 -7.53
CA ASP A 203 -6.47 9.87 -8.07
C ASP A 203 -7.43 11.07 -8.23
N GLU A 204 -7.70 11.48 -9.47
CA GLU A 204 -8.59 12.61 -9.75
C GLU A 204 -10.08 12.23 -9.78
N ASN A 205 -10.39 10.95 -9.99
CA ASN A 205 -11.74 10.44 -10.20
C ASN A 205 -12.24 9.51 -9.09
N GLY A 206 -11.40 9.18 -8.11
CA GLY A 206 -11.75 8.40 -6.92
C GLY A 206 -12.10 6.95 -7.25
N ASP A 207 -11.54 6.41 -8.34
CA ASP A 207 -11.85 5.05 -8.82
C ASP A 207 -10.74 4.03 -8.56
N VAL A 208 -9.66 4.44 -7.90
CA VAL A 208 -8.66 3.52 -7.37
C VAL A 208 -9.24 2.75 -6.18
N GLY A 209 -9.10 1.44 -6.22
CA GLY A 209 -9.60 0.53 -5.18
C GLY A 209 -11.05 0.06 -5.35
N GLY A 210 -11.44 -0.97 -4.58
CA GLY A 210 -12.79 -1.56 -4.62
C GLY A 210 -13.88 -0.66 -4.03
N GLN A 211 -15.16 -1.00 -4.17
CA GLN A 211 -16.31 -0.20 -3.68
C GLN A 211 -16.26 0.13 -2.17
N LYS A 212 -15.68 -0.77 -1.37
CA LYS A 212 -15.31 -0.57 0.04
C LYS A 212 -13.94 -1.23 0.24
N PRO A 213 -12.85 -0.46 0.10
CA PRO A 213 -11.50 -1.03 0.02
C PRO A 213 -11.07 -1.71 1.33
N HIS A 214 -11.40 -1.16 2.51
CA HIS A 214 -11.17 -1.82 3.80
C HIS A 214 -12.22 -1.42 4.85
N ARG A 215 -12.20 -2.07 6.02
CA ARG A 215 -12.98 -1.70 7.20
C ARG A 215 -12.17 -0.73 8.06
N PRO A 216 -12.72 0.41 8.48
CA PRO A 216 -12.04 1.33 9.40
C PRO A 216 -11.84 0.71 10.79
#